data_AF-A0AAD8N5D5-F1
#
_entry.id   AF-A0AAD8N5D5-F1
#
_cell.length_a   1.000
_cell.length_b   1.000
_cell.length_c   1.000
_cell.angle_alpha   90.00
_cell.angle_beta   90.00
_cell.angle_gamma   90.00
#
_symmetry.space_group_name_H-M   'P 1'
#
loop_
_entity.id
_entity.type
_entity.pdbx_description
1 polymer ?
#
loop_
_entity_poly.entity_id
_entity_poly.type
_entity_poly.pdbx_seq_one_letter_code
_entity_poly.pdbx_strand_id
1 'polypeptide(L)'
;MNELISCVRSSVTNQFSLLNNTLPFNKYAFLTTHNSSRNLPAFEPAMDTLIEIEAFLSANPSEIVTLILEDYVHTPNGLTKLFTDAGLVKYWFPVTSMPQNGQDWPLVSDMVTKNQRLLVFTSIESKQADEGIAYQWNFMVENQYGDGGMEAGNCFNRGESSLLNDTSKSLVLVNYFPTLPIKLLACGENAEDLYDMINTCYAAAGNRWANFVAVDFYKRSEGGGTFQAVDTLNGELLCGCNDVHSCRDNVNRIMSILVMSSLRARIFSSILIRKVEFFDRYKVGELTALLTSDLGSLKSIVSDNISRDRGFRALSEASNSTLCKSNKFITLLPRIEPPVFAALVPNSAEKSLKEVMEEIMGDHEMMDFAFVDDDVDGGWTVTSVHSIKTIV
;
A
#
# COMPACT_ATOMS: atom_id res chain seq x y z
N MET A 1 -22.41 26.14 -18.30
CA MET A 1 -21.04 26.66 -18.16
C MET A 1 -20.14 25.46 -18.34
N ASN A 2 -19.47 25.34 -19.48
CA ASN A 2 -18.45 24.31 -19.67
C ASN A 2 -17.24 24.75 -18.85
N GLU A 3 -17.07 24.17 -17.67
CA GLU A 3 -15.75 24.19 -17.05
C GLU A 3 -14.80 23.48 -18.02
N LEU A 4 -13.74 24.19 -18.41
CA LEU A 4 -12.66 23.61 -19.20
C LEU A 4 -11.99 22.57 -18.32
N ILE A 5 -12.08 21.29 -18.70
CA ILE A 5 -11.34 20.19 -18.05
C ILE A 5 -9.88 20.59 -17.92
N SER A 6 -9.42 20.81 -16.68
CA SER A 6 -8.06 21.22 -16.39
C SER A 6 -7.20 19.99 -16.13
N CYS A 7 -6.46 19.58 -17.15
CA CYS A 7 -5.58 18.41 -17.05
C CYS A 7 -4.40 18.71 -16.13
N VAL A 8 -4.28 17.96 -15.04
CA VAL A 8 -3.15 18.01 -14.12
C VAL A 8 -2.26 16.79 -14.30
N ARG A 9 -0.99 16.94 -13.92
CA ARG A 9 -0.06 15.82 -13.83
C ARG A 9 -0.04 15.34 -12.39
N SER A 10 -0.62 14.18 -12.16
CA SER A 10 -0.66 13.55 -10.83
C SER A 10 0.70 12.92 -10.46
N SER A 11 0.93 12.79 -9.15
CA SER A 11 2.16 12.23 -8.55
C SER A 11 1.90 10.85 -7.94
N VAL A 12 2.96 10.04 -7.87
CA VAL A 12 2.90 8.69 -7.29
C VAL A 12 3.07 8.74 -5.78
N THR A 13 2.27 7.96 -5.06
CA THR A 13 2.51 7.64 -3.65
C THR A 13 3.29 6.33 -3.53
N ASN A 14 4.39 6.34 -2.76
CA ASN A 14 5.10 5.10 -2.42
C ASN A 14 4.44 4.45 -1.20
N GLN A 15 3.58 3.46 -1.44
CA GLN A 15 2.85 2.74 -0.41
C GLN A 15 3.77 1.97 0.56
N PHE A 16 4.92 1.49 0.10
CA PHE A 16 5.90 0.81 0.95
C PHE A 16 6.59 1.76 1.94
N SER A 17 6.65 3.06 1.63
CA SER A 17 7.13 4.08 2.57
C SER A 17 6.09 4.41 3.65
N LEU A 18 4.80 4.18 3.38
CA LEU A 18 3.71 4.51 4.29
C LEU A 18 3.45 3.42 5.33
N LEU A 19 3.40 2.16 4.89
CA LEU A 19 2.97 1.02 5.71
C LEU A 19 3.93 -0.17 5.67
N ASN A 20 5.17 0.03 5.18
CA ASN A 20 6.18 -1.01 4.94
C ASN A 20 5.77 -2.04 3.85
N ASN A 21 6.66 -3.01 3.60
CA ASN A 21 6.50 -4.06 2.60
C ASN A 21 6.29 -5.47 3.20
N THR A 22 5.73 -5.58 4.41
CA THR A 22 5.58 -6.87 5.13
C THR A 22 4.29 -7.62 4.80
N LEU A 23 3.45 -7.12 3.88
CA LEU A 23 2.24 -7.80 3.47
C LEU A 23 2.45 -8.63 2.19
N PRO A 24 1.59 -9.64 1.94
CA PRO A 24 1.55 -10.35 0.67
C PRO A 24 1.36 -9.43 -0.53
N PHE A 25 1.97 -9.74 -1.68
CA PHE A 25 1.87 -8.94 -2.90
C PHE A 25 0.42 -8.63 -3.32
N ASN A 26 -0.50 -9.59 -3.18
CA ASN A 26 -1.94 -9.42 -3.47
C ASN A 26 -2.72 -8.59 -2.43
N LYS A 27 -2.05 -7.97 -1.46
CA LYS A 27 -2.63 -6.92 -0.59
C LYS A 27 -2.31 -5.51 -1.05
N TYR A 28 -1.60 -5.36 -2.17
CA TYR A 28 -1.29 -4.07 -2.75
C TYR A 28 -2.03 -3.88 -4.06
N ALA A 29 -2.27 -2.62 -4.40
CA ALA A 29 -2.76 -2.18 -5.68
C ALA A 29 -1.68 -1.43 -6.44
N PHE A 30 -1.66 -1.62 -7.75
CA PHE A 30 -0.68 -1.08 -8.66
C PHE A 30 -1.36 -0.44 -9.87
N LEU A 31 -0.80 0.68 -10.33
CA LEU A 31 -1.24 1.31 -11.56
C LEU A 31 -0.59 0.60 -12.74
N THR A 32 -1.36 0.28 -13.76
CA THR A 32 -0.88 -0.39 -14.97
C THR A 32 -1.14 0.54 -16.16
N THR A 33 -0.13 0.82 -16.99
CA THR A 33 -0.35 1.61 -18.21
C THR A 33 -0.65 0.70 -19.39
N HIS A 34 -1.80 0.85 -20.03
CA HIS A 34 -2.03 0.24 -21.34
C HIS A 34 -1.18 1.00 -22.38
N ASN A 35 -0.45 0.30 -23.27
CA ASN A 35 0.52 0.92 -24.17
C ASN A 35 -0.19 1.74 -25.26
N SER A 36 -0.56 2.97 -24.94
CA SER A 36 -1.04 3.96 -25.90
C SER A 36 0.08 4.90 -26.33
N SER A 37 1.22 4.34 -26.75
CA SER A 37 2.23 5.09 -27.50
C SER A 37 1.70 5.34 -28.92
N ARG A 38 0.73 6.26 -29.07
CA ARG A 38 0.23 6.66 -30.40
C ARG A 38 1.16 7.69 -31.04
N ASN A 39 2.40 7.29 -31.30
CA ASN A 39 3.15 7.80 -32.45
C ASN A 39 3.11 6.68 -33.49
N LEU A 40 2.06 6.61 -34.31
CA LEU A 40 2.13 5.77 -35.51
C LEU A 40 3.08 6.45 -36.52
N PRO A 41 4.14 5.77 -37.03
CA PRO A 41 4.51 4.38 -36.85
C PRO A 41 5.84 4.25 -36.06
N ALA A 42 5.77 4.15 -34.74
CA ALA A 42 6.90 3.78 -33.90
C ALA A 42 6.52 2.52 -33.12
N PHE A 43 6.51 1.38 -33.82
CA PHE A 43 6.72 0.12 -33.14
C PHE A 43 8.16 0.15 -32.63
N GLU A 44 8.33 0.46 -31.35
CA GLU A 44 9.64 0.38 -30.71
C GLU A 44 9.98 -1.10 -30.46
N PRO A 45 11.22 -1.53 -30.70
CA PRO A 45 11.65 -2.87 -30.34
C PRO A 45 11.41 -3.12 -28.84
N ALA A 46 10.73 -4.22 -28.52
CA ALA A 46 10.50 -4.62 -27.12
C ALA A 46 11.78 -4.67 -26.28
N MET A 47 12.92 -4.95 -26.93
CA MET A 47 14.24 -4.94 -26.31
C MET A 47 14.57 -3.61 -25.62
N ASP A 48 14.27 -2.48 -26.27
CA ASP A 48 14.62 -1.16 -25.75
C ASP A 48 13.87 -0.90 -24.43
N THR A 49 12.58 -1.23 -24.39
CA THR A 49 11.77 -1.14 -23.18
C THR A 49 12.25 -2.09 -22.08
N LEU A 50 12.64 -3.32 -22.42
CA LEU A 50 13.18 -4.26 -21.43
C LEU A 50 14.54 -3.82 -20.86
N ILE A 51 15.38 -3.16 -21.66
CA ILE A 51 16.64 -2.56 -21.18
C ILE A 51 16.33 -1.41 -20.21
N GLU A 52 15.32 -0.58 -20.49
CA GLU A 52 14.88 0.45 -19.54
C GLU A 52 14.38 -0.14 -18.23
N ILE A 53 13.62 -1.26 -18.29
CA ILE A 53 13.17 -1.98 -17.10
C ILE A 53 14.35 -2.56 -16.32
N GLU A 54 15.37 -3.11 -16.99
CA GLU A 54 16.58 -3.61 -16.33
C GLU A 54 17.31 -2.49 -15.61
N ALA A 55 17.53 -1.36 -16.28
CA ALA A 55 18.16 -0.19 -15.69
C ALA A 55 17.37 0.33 -14.47
N PHE A 56 16.04 0.35 -14.56
CA PHE A 56 15.16 0.74 -13.46
C PHE A 56 15.28 -0.23 -12.27
N LEU A 57 15.16 -1.54 -12.49
CA LEU A 57 15.26 -2.54 -11.43
C LEU A 57 16.66 -2.58 -10.80
N SER A 58 17.69 -2.30 -11.58
CA SER A 58 19.07 -2.19 -11.11
C SER A 58 19.27 -0.96 -10.22
N ALA A 59 18.74 0.21 -10.61
CA ALA A 59 18.82 1.45 -9.83
C ALA A 59 17.92 1.45 -8.58
N ASN A 60 16.84 0.67 -8.58
CA ASN A 60 15.83 0.68 -7.53
C ASN A 60 15.67 -0.73 -6.92
N PRO A 61 16.50 -1.11 -5.92
CA PRO A 61 16.57 -2.49 -5.41
C PRO A 61 15.33 -2.95 -4.63
N SER A 62 14.48 -2.03 -4.20
CA SER A 62 13.26 -2.33 -3.44
C SER A 62 11.98 -2.36 -4.28
N GLU A 63 12.07 -1.98 -5.56
CA GLU A 63 10.90 -1.88 -6.43
C GLU A 63 10.61 -3.23 -7.09
N ILE A 64 9.33 -3.49 -7.36
CA ILE A 64 8.83 -4.65 -8.10
C ILE A 64 8.16 -4.17 -9.38
N VAL A 65 8.44 -4.86 -10.49
CA VAL A 65 7.82 -4.62 -11.79
C VAL A 65 6.98 -5.82 -12.18
N THR A 66 5.77 -5.57 -12.69
CA THR A 66 4.88 -6.60 -13.24
C THR A 66 4.62 -6.32 -14.70
N LEU A 67 4.89 -7.31 -15.56
CA LEU A 67 4.59 -7.28 -16.99
C LEU A 67 3.44 -8.25 -17.28
N ILE A 68 2.41 -7.75 -17.96
CA ILE A 68 1.26 -8.55 -18.40
C ILE A 68 1.20 -8.45 -19.92
N LEU A 69 1.67 -9.51 -20.58
CA LEU A 69 1.92 -9.54 -22.02
C LEU A 69 0.71 -10.08 -22.76
N GLU A 70 0.17 -9.26 -23.66
CA GLU A 70 -0.66 -9.75 -24.75
C GLU A 70 0.27 -10.32 -25.81
N ASP A 71 0.32 -11.64 -25.90
CA ASP A 71 1.45 -12.33 -26.49
C ASP A 71 1.11 -12.89 -27.88
N TYR A 72 1.80 -12.35 -28.89
CA TYR A 72 1.74 -12.76 -30.29
C TYR A 72 3.03 -13.43 -30.78
N VAL A 73 3.95 -13.77 -29.88
CA VAL A 73 5.26 -14.34 -30.22
C VAL A 73 5.14 -15.84 -30.43
N HIS A 74 5.18 -16.26 -31.70
CA HIS A 74 5.12 -17.68 -32.10
C HIS A 74 6.48 -18.39 -32.12
N THR A 75 7.59 -17.65 -32.13
CA THR A 75 8.93 -18.24 -32.13
C THR A 75 9.18 -18.95 -30.78
N PRO A 76 9.50 -20.26 -30.78
CA PRO A 76 9.79 -20.98 -29.54
C PRO A 76 10.93 -20.30 -28.76
N ASN A 77 10.74 -20.12 -27.45
CA ASN A 77 11.68 -19.43 -26.56
C ASN A 77 11.97 -17.96 -26.93
N GLY A 78 11.16 -17.34 -27.79
CA GLY A 78 11.38 -15.97 -28.26
C GLY A 78 11.36 -14.96 -27.11
N LEU A 79 10.38 -15.07 -26.22
CA LEU A 79 10.28 -14.20 -25.03
C LEU A 79 11.39 -14.51 -24.04
N THR A 80 11.61 -15.79 -23.71
CA THR A 80 12.68 -16.18 -22.77
C THR A 80 14.05 -15.69 -23.21
N LYS A 81 14.37 -15.81 -24.51
CA LYS A 81 15.59 -15.26 -25.10
C LYS A 81 15.66 -13.75 -24.96
N LEU A 82 14.57 -13.05 -25.29
CA LEU A 82 14.49 -11.59 -25.21
C LEU A 82 14.79 -11.09 -23.79
N PHE A 83 14.18 -11.68 -22.77
CA PHE A 83 14.45 -11.32 -21.38
C PHE A 83 15.85 -11.71 -20.89
N THR A 84 16.40 -12.82 -21.40
CA THR A 84 17.77 -13.25 -21.11
C THR A 84 18.76 -12.23 -21.65
N ASP A 85 18.60 -11.84 -22.91
CA ASP A 85 19.44 -10.85 -23.59
C ASP A 85 19.34 -9.46 -22.92
N ALA A 86 18.15 -9.09 -22.44
CA ALA A 86 17.93 -7.86 -21.67
C ALA A 86 18.47 -7.94 -20.23
N GLY A 87 18.98 -9.09 -19.77
CA GLY A 87 19.53 -9.26 -18.42
C GLY A 87 18.49 -9.33 -17.30
N LEU A 88 17.21 -9.52 -17.62
CA LEU A 88 16.10 -9.46 -16.65
C LEU A 88 15.86 -10.77 -15.88
N VAL A 89 16.38 -11.90 -16.35
CA VAL A 89 16.19 -13.23 -15.73
C VAL A 89 16.64 -13.28 -14.26
N LYS A 90 17.65 -12.47 -13.88
CA LYS A 90 18.11 -12.36 -12.48
C LYS A 90 17.06 -11.77 -11.52
N TYR A 91 16.02 -11.12 -12.04
CA TYR A 91 14.91 -10.56 -11.27
C TYR A 91 13.65 -11.43 -11.28
N TRP A 92 13.63 -12.51 -12.07
CA TRP A 92 12.40 -13.24 -12.41
C TRP A 92 11.74 -13.89 -11.20
N PHE A 93 10.45 -13.63 -10.99
CA PHE A 93 9.66 -14.31 -9.98
C PHE A 93 9.15 -15.66 -10.52
N PRO A 94 9.56 -16.80 -9.94
CA PRO A 94 9.30 -18.11 -10.53
C PRO A 94 7.84 -18.54 -10.36
N VAL A 95 7.27 -19.13 -11.43
CA VAL A 95 5.88 -19.67 -11.44
C VAL A 95 5.64 -20.67 -10.31
N THR A 96 6.64 -21.47 -9.95
CA THR A 96 6.54 -22.46 -8.85
C THR A 96 6.33 -21.83 -7.47
N SER A 97 6.63 -20.53 -7.32
CA SER A 97 6.38 -19.76 -6.09
C SER A 97 5.11 -18.90 -6.17
N MET A 98 4.38 -18.93 -7.30
CA MET A 98 3.10 -18.24 -7.42
C MET A 98 2.01 -19.05 -6.70
N PRO A 99 1.18 -18.41 -5.87
CA PRO A 99 0.12 -19.09 -5.15
C PRO A 99 -0.97 -19.59 -6.10
N GLN A 100 -1.65 -20.65 -5.68
CA GLN A 100 -2.82 -21.19 -6.37
C GLN A 100 -4.05 -21.10 -5.46
N ASN A 101 -5.25 -21.22 -6.02
CA ASN A 101 -6.50 -21.33 -5.26
C ASN A 101 -6.72 -20.16 -4.28
N GLY A 102 -6.50 -18.93 -4.76
CA GLY A 102 -6.79 -17.72 -4.00
C GLY A 102 -5.85 -17.44 -2.83
N GLN A 103 -4.79 -18.25 -2.65
CA GLN A 103 -3.86 -18.05 -1.54
C GLN A 103 -3.07 -16.75 -1.69
N ASP A 104 -2.58 -16.27 -0.55
CA ASP A 104 -1.74 -15.09 -0.49
C ASP A 104 -0.40 -15.32 -1.18
N TRP A 105 0.07 -14.28 -1.87
CA TRP A 105 1.39 -14.26 -2.50
C TRP A 105 2.48 -14.15 -1.43
N PRO A 106 3.75 -14.43 -1.76
CA PRO A 106 4.84 -14.12 -0.85
C PRO A 106 4.84 -12.65 -0.41
N LEU A 107 5.45 -12.39 0.75
CA LEU A 107 5.60 -11.04 1.24
C LEU A 107 6.46 -10.24 0.26
N VAL A 108 6.10 -8.97 0.04
CA VAL A 108 6.89 -8.08 -0.83
C VAL A 108 8.33 -7.98 -0.32
N SER A 109 8.54 -7.95 1.00
CA SER A 109 9.87 -8.00 1.63
C SER A 109 10.68 -9.23 1.23
N ASP A 110 10.04 -10.40 1.12
CA ASP A 110 10.72 -11.64 0.74
C ASP A 110 11.06 -11.66 -0.75
N MET A 111 10.15 -11.16 -1.58
CA MET A 111 10.37 -10.98 -3.02
C MET A 111 11.57 -10.07 -3.28
N VAL A 112 11.64 -8.94 -2.56
CA VAL A 112 12.77 -8.01 -2.64
C VAL A 112 14.06 -8.64 -2.15
N THR A 113 14.05 -9.29 -0.98
CA THR A 113 15.24 -9.91 -0.38
C THR A 113 15.83 -11.01 -1.26
N LYS A 114 14.98 -11.78 -1.94
CA LYS A 114 15.40 -12.83 -2.88
C LYS A 114 15.74 -12.31 -4.28
N ASN A 115 15.65 -10.99 -4.50
CA ASN A 115 15.76 -10.33 -5.80
C ASN A 115 14.79 -10.90 -6.86
N GLN A 116 13.62 -11.39 -6.44
CA GLN A 116 12.55 -11.90 -7.30
C GLN A 116 11.50 -10.81 -7.52
N ARG A 117 11.90 -9.77 -8.26
CA ARG A 117 11.20 -8.48 -8.36
C ARG A 117 10.59 -8.20 -9.73
N LEU A 118 10.58 -9.18 -10.62
CA LEU A 118 9.95 -9.12 -11.94
C LEU A 118 8.91 -10.23 -12.07
N LEU A 119 7.64 -9.87 -12.05
CA LEU A 119 6.55 -10.80 -12.39
C LEU A 119 6.25 -10.67 -13.89
N VAL A 120 6.15 -11.78 -14.60
CA VAL A 120 5.82 -11.79 -16.02
C VAL A 120 4.65 -12.75 -16.26
N PHE A 121 3.57 -12.20 -16.79
CA PHE A 121 2.38 -12.93 -17.22
C PHE A 121 2.26 -12.89 -18.75
N THR A 122 1.75 -13.96 -19.35
CA THR A 122 1.45 -14.09 -20.78
C THR A 122 0.01 -14.53 -21.00
N SER A 123 -0.59 -14.12 -22.12
CA SER A 123 -1.90 -14.58 -22.59
C SER A 123 -1.86 -15.95 -23.28
N ILE A 124 -0.70 -16.58 -23.44
CA ILE A 124 -0.55 -17.90 -24.08
C ILE A 124 -0.31 -19.02 -23.05
N GLU A 125 -1.24 -19.97 -22.98
CA GLU A 125 -1.23 -21.05 -21.97
C GLU A 125 0.03 -21.93 -22.03
N SER A 126 0.45 -22.34 -23.23
CA SER A 126 1.55 -23.30 -23.38
C SER A 126 2.88 -22.78 -22.82
N LYS A 127 3.10 -21.46 -22.82
CA LYS A 127 4.34 -20.83 -22.35
C LYS A 127 4.58 -21.00 -20.85
N GLN A 128 3.56 -21.30 -20.07
CA GLN A 128 3.76 -21.63 -18.66
C GLN A 128 4.51 -22.96 -18.51
N ALA A 129 4.17 -23.96 -19.32
CA ALA A 129 4.84 -25.25 -19.31
C ALA A 129 6.17 -25.22 -20.07
N ASP A 130 6.19 -24.55 -21.23
CA ASP A 130 7.32 -24.58 -22.15
C ASP A 130 8.44 -23.62 -21.77
N GLU A 131 8.08 -22.42 -21.30
CA GLU A 131 9.01 -21.30 -21.05
C GLU A 131 9.04 -20.86 -19.57
N GLY A 132 8.14 -21.36 -18.72
CA GLY A 132 8.03 -20.93 -17.33
C GLY A 132 7.48 -19.51 -17.16
N ILE A 133 6.76 -18.97 -18.15
CA ILE A 133 6.10 -17.66 -18.08
C ILE A 133 4.66 -17.85 -17.61
N ALA A 134 4.23 -17.13 -16.57
CA ALA A 134 2.94 -17.37 -15.93
C ALA A 134 1.76 -17.14 -16.89
N TYR A 135 0.89 -18.14 -17.07
CA TYR A 135 -0.33 -17.95 -17.85
C TYR A 135 -1.31 -17.08 -17.05
N GLN A 136 -1.60 -15.87 -17.52
CA GLN A 136 -2.27 -14.84 -16.71
C GLN A 136 -3.61 -15.31 -16.13
N TRP A 137 -4.38 -16.05 -16.93
CA TRP A 137 -5.72 -16.54 -16.57
C TRP A 137 -5.70 -17.59 -15.45
N ASN A 138 -4.53 -18.12 -15.08
CA ASN A 138 -4.38 -18.96 -13.90
C ASN A 138 -4.35 -18.17 -12.59
N PHE A 139 -4.04 -16.87 -12.61
CA PHE A 139 -3.71 -16.09 -11.41
C PHE A 139 -4.61 -14.87 -11.18
N MET A 140 -5.20 -14.31 -12.23
CA MET A 140 -6.02 -13.11 -12.15
C MET A 140 -7.37 -13.23 -12.87
N VAL A 141 -8.38 -12.54 -12.33
CA VAL A 141 -9.62 -12.21 -13.05
C VAL A 141 -9.52 -10.80 -13.63
N GLU A 142 -10.15 -10.57 -14.78
CA GLU A 142 -10.04 -9.33 -15.54
C GLU A 142 -11.39 -8.93 -16.14
N ASN A 143 -11.76 -7.65 -16.00
CA ASN A 143 -12.96 -7.13 -16.67
C ASN A 143 -12.70 -6.83 -18.14
N GLN A 144 -13.77 -6.67 -18.89
CA GLN A 144 -13.75 -6.30 -20.30
C GLN A 144 -12.92 -5.03 -20.52
N TYR A 145 -12.22 -4.95 -21.64
CA TYR A 145 -11.42 -3.79 -22.03
C TYR A 145 -12.17 -2.92 -23.06
N GLY A 146 -11.61 -1.75 -23.37
CA GLY A 146 -12.19 -0.82 -24.33
C GLY A 146 -13.48 -0.20 -23.80
N ASP A 147 -14.32 0.27 -24.72
CA ASP A 147 -15.58 0.96 -24.34
C ASP A 147 -16.53 0.04 -23.55
N GLY A 148 -16.49 -1.28 -23.80
CA GLY A 148 -17.25 -2.27 -23.02
C GLY A 148 -16.75 -2.48 -21.59
N GLY A 149 -15.51 -2.07 -21.30
CA GLY A 149 -14.94 -2.02 -19.95
C GLY A 149 -15.26 -0.74 -19.18
N MET A 150 -15.80 0.27 -19.86
CA MET A 150 -16.09 1.59 -19.32
C MET A 150 -17.61 1.83 -19.14
N GLU A 151 -18.44 0.79 -19.26
CA GLU A 151 -19.89 0.92 -19.14
C GLU A 151 -20.30 1.24 -17.69
N ALA A 152 -20.79 2.46 -17.46
CA ALA A 152 -21.13 2.94 -16.12
C ALA A 152 -22.09 1.98 -15.38
N GLY A 153 -21.70 1.57 -14.17
CA GLY A 153 -22.48 0.68 -13.31
C GLY A 153 -22.44 -0.80 -13.68
N ASN A 154 -21.75 -1.18 -14.76
CA ASN A 154 -21.60 -2.57 -15.19
C ASN A 154 -20.13 -2.96 -15.32
N CYS A 155 -19.73 -4.08 -14.71
CA CYS A 155 -18.39 -4.63 -14.83
C CYS A 155 -18.45 -6.09 -15.29
N PHE A 156 -18.28 -6.31 -16.60
CA PHE A 156 -18.32 -7.64 -17.21
C PHE A 156 -16.94 -8.27 -17.21
N ASN A 157 -16.84 -9.60 -17.07
CA ASN A 157 -15.57 -10.29 -17.27
C ASN A 157 -15.19 -10.29 -18.75
N ARG A 158 -13.89 -10.27 -19.03
CA ARG A 158 -13.36 -10.54 -20.37
C ARG A 158 -13.57 -12.02 -20.73
N GLY A 159 -13.74 -12.33 -22.01
CA GLY A 159 -14.09 -13.68 -22.48
C GLY A 159 -13.07 -14.78 -22.16
N GLU A 160 -11.78 -14.45 -22.15
CA GLU A 160 -10.70 -15.38 -21.79
C GLU A 160 -10.53 -15.54 -20.26
N SER A 161 -11.12 -14.63 -19.48
CA SER A 161 -11.04 -14.63 -18.02
C SER A 161 -12.15 -15.49 -17.39
N SER A 162 -11.87 -16.06 -16.22
CA SER A 162 -12.91 -16.55 -15.32
C SER A 162 -13.91 -15.43 -14.95
N LEU A 163 -15.06 -15.81 -14.39
CA LEU A 163 -15.97 -14.86 -13.76
C LEU A 163 -15.24 -14.02 -12.70
N LEU A 164 -15.56 -12.73 -12.59
CA LEU A 164 -14.85 -11.80 -11.69
C LEU A 164 -14.92 -12.22 -10.20
N ASN A 165 -15.97 -12.93 -9.80
CA ASN A 165 -16.13 -13.45 -8.45
C ASN A 165 -15.42 -14.80 -8.21
N ASP A 166 -14.65 -15.31 -9.17
CA ASP A 166 -13.83 -16.51 -9.00
C ASP A 166 -12.69 -16.22 -8.01
N THR A 167 -12.86 -16.70 -6.78
CA THR A 167 -11.90 -16.54 -5.69
C THR A 167 -10.74 -17.53 -5.76
N SER A 168 -10.74 -18.47 -6.71
CA SER A 168 -9.56 -19.30 -6.97
C SER A 168 -8.39 -18.50 -7.56
N LYS A 169 -8.68 -17.31 -8.11
CA LYS A 169 -7.70 -16.34 -8.63
C LYS A 169 -7.51 -15.24 -7.60
N SER A 170 -6.30 -15.10 -7.05
CA SER A 170 -6.03 -14.16 -5.96
C SER A 170 -5.89 -12.71 -6.41
N LEU A 171 -5.63 -12.47 -7.70
CA LEU A 171 -5.47 -11.14 -8.27
C LEU A 171 -6.72 -10.68 -9.04
N VAL A 172 -7.00 -9.38 -8.97
CA VAL A 172 -8.07 -8.72 -9.74
C VAL A 172 -7.45 -7.60 -10.57
N LEU A 173 -7.69 -7.60 -11.87
CA LEU A 173 -7.30 -6.54 -12.81
C LEU A 173 -8.54 -5.81 -13.34
N VAL A 174 -8.51 -4.48 -13.27
CA VAL A 174 -9.54 -3.61 -13.84
C VAL A 174 -8.95 -2.85 -15.02
N ASN A 175 -9.40 -3.15 -16.24
CA ASN A 175 -9.24 -2.33 -17.43
C ASN A 175 -10.23 -1.17 -17.41
N TYR A 176 -9.72 0.03 -17.60
CA TYR A 176 -10.50 1.24 -17.77
C TYR A 176 -9.80 2.17 -18.78
N PHE A 177 -10.06 1.93 -20.06
CA PHE A 177 -9.55 2.73 -21.16
C PHE A 177 -10.45 2.53 -22.39
N PRO A 178 -10.62 3.55 -23.24
CA PRO A 178 -11.48 3.46 -24.41
C PRO A 178 -10.87 2.55 -25.47
N THR A 179 -11.70 2.06 -26.39
CA THR A 179 -11.21 1.24 -27.53
C THR A 179 -10.21 2.03 -28.39
N LEU A 180 -10.41 3.34 -28.50
CA LEU A 180 -9.56 4.25 -29.26
C LEU A 180 -8.80 5.17 -28.30
N PRO A 181 -7.49 4.96 -28.07
CA PRO A 181 -6.72 5.76 -27.14
C PRO A 181 -6.47 7.16 -27.68
N ILE A 182 -7.27 8.14 -27.25
CA ILE A 182 -7.13 9.54 -27.63
C ILE A 182 -6.49 10.32 -26.47
N LYS A 183 -5.20 10.62 -26.60
CA LYS A 183 -4.41 11.34 -25.59
C LYS A 183 -5.09 12.61 -25.06
N LEU A 184 -5.84 13.34 -25.92
CA LEU A 184 -6.53 14.58 -25.55
C LEU A 184 -7.74 14.36 -24.63
N LEU A 185 -8.37 13.19 -24.66
CA LEU A 185 -9.53 12.83 -23.84
C LEU A 185 -9.14 12.18 -22.51
N ALA A 186 -7.92 11.65 -22.43
CA ALA A 186 -7.38 10.96 -21.26
C ALA A 186 -7.61 11.66 -19.91
N CYS A 187 -7.63 13.00 -19.86
CA CYS A 187 -7.82 13.71 -18.60
C CYS A 187 -9.24 13.54 -18.04
N GLY A 188 -10.26 13.53 -18.91
CA GLY A 188 -11.65 13.29 -18.52
C GLY A 188 -11.94 11.80 -18.30
N GLU A 189 -11.23 10.92 -19.03
CA GLU A 189 -11.29 9.47 -18.80
C GLU A 189 -10.69 9.13 -17.41
N ASN A 190 -9.50 9.64 -17.12
CA ASN A 190 -8.78 9.42 -15.86
C ASN A 190 -9.25 10.36 -14.74
N ALA A 191 -10.57 10.41 -14.49
CA ALA A 191 -11.21 11.30 -13.52
C ALA A 191 -12.15 10.50 -12.59
N GLU A 192 -13.32 11.07 -12.25
CA GLU A 192 -14.30 10.47 -11.34
C GLU A 192 -14.90 9.16 -11.87
N ASP A 193 -15.12 9.03 -13.19
CA ASP A 193 -15.71 7.82 -13.77
C ASP A 193 -14.81 6.57 -13.59
N LEU A 194 -13.49 6.74 -13.51
CA LEU A 194 -12.55 5.67 -13.18
C LEU A 194 -12.79 5.14 -11.76
N TYR A 195 -13.06 6.04 -10.81
CA TYR A 195 -13.37 5.69 -9.44
C TYR A 195 -14.67 4.91 -9.33
N ASP A 196 -15.70 5.36 -10.03
CA ASP A 196 -16.99 4.69 -10.07
C ASP A 196 -16.86 3.28 -10.67
N MET A 197 -16.02 3.11 -11.70
CA MET A 197 -15.75 1.80 -12.26
C MET A 197 -15.03 0.87 -11.27
N ILE A 198 -14.02 1.36 -10.55
CA ILE A 198 -13.32 0.55 -9.54
C ILE A 198 -14.28 0.04 -8.45
N ASN A 199 -15.21 0.88 -8.00
CA ASN A 199 -16.26 0.49 -7.04
C ASN A 199 -17.26 -0.51 -7.64
N THR A 200 -17.66 -0.30 -8.89
CA THR A 200 -18.53 -1.21 -9.63
C THR A 200 -17.89 -2.60 -9.75
N CYS A 201 -16.63 -2.65 -10.17
CA CYS A 201 -15.88 -3.89 -10.31
C CYS A 201 -15.58 -4.56 -8.96
N TYR A 202 -15.42 -3.80 -7.86
CA TYR A 202 -15.31 -4.39 -6.51
C TYR A 202 -16.53 -5.25 -6.16
N ALA A 203 -17.74 -4.77 -6.44
CA ALA A 203 -18.96 -5.53 -6.21
C ALA A 203 -19.03 -6.77 -7.10
N ALA A 204 -18.71 -6.62 -8.40
CA ALA A 204 -18.69 -7.72 -9.37
C ALA A 204 -17.61 -8.78 -9.05
N ALA A 205 -16.48 -8.36 -8.47
CA ALA A 205 -15.36 -9.23 -8.08
C ALA A 205 -15.57 -9.97 -6.75
N GLY A 206 -16.81 -9.95 -6.21
CA GLY A 206 -17.14 -10.62 -4.96
C GLY A 206 -16.62 -9.90 -3.72
N ASN A 207 -16.69 -8.56 -3.71
CA ASN A 207 -16.18 -7.69 -2.65
C ASN A 207 -14.65 -7.77 -2.49
N ARG A 208 -13.94 -7.81 -3.61
CA ARG A 208 -12.48 -7.80 -3.66
C ARG A 208 -11.99 -6.59 -4.43
N TRP A 209 -11.14 -5.80 -3.80
CA TRP A 209 -10.54 -4.62 -4.43
C TRP A 209 -9.51 -5.04 -5.49
N ALA A 210 -9.38 -4.22 -6.52
CA ALA A 210 -8.46 -4.46 -7.62
C ALA A 210 -7.01 -4.41 -7.15
N ASN A 211 -6.18 -5.33 -7.64
CA ASN A 211 -4.72 -5.30 -7.47
C ASN A 211 -4.05 -4.54 -8.61
N PHE A 212 -4.68 -4.48 -9.78
CA PHE A 212 -4.17 -3.76 -10.93
C PHE A 212 -5.27 -2.92 -11.54
N VAL A 213 -4.96 -1.67 -11.90
CA VAL A 213 -5.85 -0.80 -12.66
C VAL A 213 -5.12 -0.40 -13.94
N ALA A 214 -5.62 -0.86 -15.08
CA ALA A 214 -5.06 -0.56 -16.40
C ALA A 214 -5.76 0.64 -17.03
N VAL A 215 -4.99 1.69 -17.36
CA VAL A 215 -5.48 2.93 -17.97
C VAL A 215 -4.56 3.39 -19.09
N ASP A 216 -5.08 4.24 -19.98
CA ASP A 216 -4.28 4.92 -20.99
C ASP A 216 -3.77 6.29 -20.50
N PHE A 217 -2.58 6.68 -20.98
CA PHE A 217 -1.96 7.98 -20.68
C PHE A 217 -1.95 8.37 -19.19
N TYR A 218 -1.66 7.41 -18.31
CA TYR A 218 -1.83 7.48 -16.85
C TYR A 218 -1.35 8.75 -16.12
N LYS A 219 -0.43 9.52 -16.71
CA LYS A 219 0.05 10.81 -16.17
C LYS A 219 -0.90 11.99 -16.43
N ARG A 220 -1.99 11.78 -17.18
CA ARG A 220 -2.97 12.80 -17.57
C ARG A 220 -4.30 12.50 -16.89
N SER A 221 -4.73 13.39 -16.01
CA SER A 221 -5.95 13.24 -15.23
C SER A 221 -6.56 14.58 -14.87
N GLU A 222 -7.80 14.56 -14.39
CA GLU A 222 -8.43 15.65 -13.66
C GLU A 222 -8.46 15.32 -12.16
N GLY A 223 -8.26 16.31 -11.29
CA GLY A 223 -8.15 16.09 -9.85
C GLY A 223 -6.99 15.15 -9.48
N GLY A 224 -7.22 14.21 -8.55
CA GLY A 224 -6.20 13.21 -8.18
C GLY A 224 -6.05 12.08 -9.21
N GLY A 225 -7.12 11.74 -9.93
CA GLY A 225 -7.12 10.83 -11.08
C GLY A 225 -6.64 9.41 -10.79
N THR A 226 -5.82 8.88 -11.70
CA THR A 226 -5.31 7.49 -11.67
C THR A 226 -4.53 7.14 -10.41
N PHE A 227 -3.70 8.06 -9.92
CA PHE A 227 -2.88 7.82 -8.73
C PHE A 227 -3.72 7.84 -7.47
N GLN A 228 -4.67 8.78 -7.38
CA GLN A 228 -5.61 8.81 -6.28
C GLN A 228 -6.45 7.50 -6.27
N ALA A 229 -6.84 7.00 -7.44
CA ALA A 229 -7.58 5.74 -7.54
C ALA A 229 -6.79 4.56 -6.96
N VAL A 230 -5.48 4.50 -7.22
CA VAL A 230 -4.57 3.51 -6.64
C VAL A 230 -4.33 3.75 -5.15
N ASP A 231 -4.28 5.00 -4.69
CA ASP A 231 -4.19 5.35 -3.26
C ASP A 231 -5.43 4.92 -2.50
N THR A 232 -6.62 5.07 -3.09
CA THR A 232 -7.87 4.56 -2.53
C THR A 232 -7.86 3.03 -2.47
N LEU A 233 -7.46 2.35 -3.54
CA LEU A 233 -7.35 0.89 -3.56
C LEU A 233 -6.36 0.37 -2.51
N ASN A 234 -5.19 1.01 -2.38
CA ASN A 234 -4.21 0.66 -1.35
C ASN A 234 -4.74 0.98 0.05
N GLY A 235 -5.45 2.10 0.26
CA GLY A 235 -6.11 2.39 1.53
C GLY A 235 -7.09 1.28 1.92
N GLU A 236 -7.90 0.84 0.96
CA GLU A 236 -8.92 -0.17 1.17
C GLU A 236 -8.33 -1.56 1.43
N LEU A 237 -7.33 -1.96 0.65
CA LEU A 237 -6.65 -3.25 0.80
C LEU A 237 -5.79 -3.34 2.07
N LEU A 238 -5.10 -2.27 2.43
CA LEU A 238 -4.10 -2.29 3.51
C LEU A 238 -4.71 -1.97 4.87
N CYS A 239 -5.69 -1.07 4.92
CA CYS A 239 -6.26 -0.59 6.19
C CYS A 239 -7.77 -0.30 6.16
N GLY A 240 -8.49 -0.66 5.08
CA GLY A 240 -9.92 -0.41 4.94
C GLY A 240 -10.32 1.08 4.98
N CYS A 241 -9.43 1.96 4.51
CA CYS A 241 -9.69 3.40 4.39
C CYS A 241 -9.82 3.79 2.91
N ASN A 242 -10.51 4.90 2.63
CA ASN A 242 -10.66 5.42 1.27
C ASN A 242 -9.39 6.11 0.72
N ASP A 243 -8.30 6.13 1.48
CA ASP A 243 -7.01 6.72 1.11
C ASP A 243 -5.88 6.06 1.92
N VAL A 244 -4.80 5.65 1.25
CA VAL A 244 -3.61 5.05 1.86
C VAL A 244 -2.89 6.00 2.82
N HIS A 245 -2.93 7.31 2.60
CA HIS A 245 -2.35 8.30 3.51
C HIS A 245 -3.04 8.26 4.89
N SER A 246 -4.32 7.92 4.93
CA SER A 246 -5.09 7.77 6.18
C SER A 246 -4.70 6.54 6.99
N CYS A 247 -4.02 5.56 6.38
CA CYS A 247 -3.63 4.34 7.08
C CYS A 247 -2.62 4.62 8.22
N ARG A 248 -1.66 5.53 8.00
CA ARG A 248 -0.67 5.90 9.01
C ARG A 248 -1.33 6.57 10.22
N ASP A 249 -2.25 7.49 9.97
CA ASP A 249 -2.93 8.25 11.01
C ASP A 249 -3.87 7.37 11.85
N ASN A 250 -4.55 6.40 11.22
CA ASN A 250 -5.41 5.47 11.94
C ASN A 250 -4.62 4.53 12.86
N VAL A 251 -3.48 4.00 12.41
CA VAL A 251 -2.61 3.18 13.26
C VAL A 251 -2.10 3.99 14.44
N ASN A 252 -1.60 5.21 14.20
CA ASN A 252 -1.11 6.09 15.25
C ASN A 252 -2.20 6.47 16.26
N ARG A 253 -3.41 6.77 15.79
CA ARG A 253 -4.56 7.11 16.63
C ARG A 253 -5.01 5.93 17.49
N ILE A 254 -5.13 4.73 16.91
CA ILE A 254 -5.52 3.52 17.65
C ILE A 254 -4.47 3.21 18.72
N MET A 255 -3.18 3.28 18.39
CA MET A 255 -2.10 3.05 19.35
C MET A 255 -2.10 4.07 20.48
N SER A 256 -2.29 5.36 20.18
CA SER A 256 -2.44 6.41 21.20
C SER A 256 -3.59 6.11 22.17
N ILE A 257 -4.75 5.68 21.65
CA ILE A 257 -5.90 5.31 22.49
C ILE A 257 -5.57 4.14 23.42
N LEU A 258 -4.89 3.12 22.91
CA LEU A 258 -4.55 1.90 23.66
C LEU A 258 -3.52 2.16 24.75
N VAL A 259 -2.44 2.87 24.41
CA VAL A 259 -1.41 3.29 25.37
C VAL A 259 -2.06 4.09 26.49
N MET A 260 -2.88 5.08 26.13
CA MET A 260 -3.57 5.91 27.12
C MET A 260 -4.58 5.13 27.96
N SER A 261 -5.21 4.08 27.40
CA SER A 261 -6.11 3.20 28.15
C SER A 261 -5.36 2.34 29.18
N SER A 262 -4.22 1.75 28.81
CA SER A 262 -3.39 0.97 29.74
C SER A 262 -2.78 1.86 30.83
N LEU A 263 -2.25 3.03 30.44
CA LEU A 263 -1.68 4.01 31.38
C LEU A 263 -2.73 4.47 32.41
N ARG A 264 -3.95 4.79 31.96
CA ARG A 264 -5.09 5.11 32.83
C ARG A 264 -5.39 4.00 33.82
N ALA A 265 -5.49 2.75 33.35
CA ALA A 265 -5.80 1.60 34.19
C ALA A 265 -4.72 1.36 35.27
N ARG A 266 -3.44 1.47 34.90
CA ARG A 266 -2.30 1.28 35.81
C ARG A 266 -2.20 2.37 36.87
N ILE A 267 -2.39 3.63 36.50
CA ILE A 267 -2.36 4.72 37.47
C ILE A 267 -3.56 4.62 38.41
N PHE A 268 -4.76 4.33 37.89
CA PHE A 268 -5.95 4.14 38.71
C PHE A 268 -5.77 2.98 39.71
N SER A 269 -5.26 1.83 39.26
CA SER A 269 -4.93 0.70 40.13
C SER A 269 -3.90 1.06 41.21
N SER A 270 -2.85 1.80 40.84
CA SER A 270 -1.81 2.26 41.76
C SER A 270 -2.33 3.25 42.81
N ILE A 271 -3.37 4.02 42.48
CA ILE A 271 -4.04 4.92 43.42
C ILE A 271 -4.90 4.12 44.40
N LEU A 272 -5.68 3.15 43.91
CA LEU A 272 -6.57 2.33 44.75
C LEU A 272 -5.84 1.56 45.86
N ILE A 273 -4.56 1.25 45.67
CA ILE A 273 -3.74 0.49 46.63
C ILE A 273 -3.11 1.42 47.71
N ARG A 274 -3.31 2.74 47.64
CA ARG A 274 -2.78 3.67 48.65
C ARG A 274 -3.52 3.55 49.99
N LYS A 275 -2.81 3.81 51.08
CA LYS A 275 -3.36 3.80 52.45
C LYS A 275 -4.41 4.89 52.63
N VAL A 276 -5.36 4.69 53.55
CA VAL A 276 -6.45 5.65 53.85
C VAL A 276 -5.93 7.06 54.12
N GLU A 277 -4.81 7.18 54.86
CA GLU A 277 -4.14 8.46 55.16
C GLU A 277 -3.76 9.28 53.91
N PHE A 278 -3.53 8.62 52.76
CA PHE A 278 -3.26 9.29 51.49
C PHE A 278 -4.53 10.00 50.97
N PHE A 279 -5.68 9.33 51.05
CA PHE A 279 -6.96 9.88 50.64
C PHE A 279 -7.51 10.92 51.63
N ASP A 280 -7.10 10.84 52.90
CA ASP A 280 -7.41 11.87 53.89
C ASP A 280 -6.61 13.17 53.63
N ARG A 281 -5.39 13.04 53.09
CA ARG A 281 -4.52 14.18 52.76
C ARG A 281 -4.84 14.81 51.41
N TYR A 282 -5.23 14.01 50.42
CA TYR A 282 -5.52 14.48 49.07
C TYR A 282 -7.01 14.28 48.75
N LYS A 283 -7.73 15.38 48.54
CA LYS A 283 -9.16 15.32 48.19
C LYS A 283 -9.34 14.52 46.91
N VAL A 284 -10.22 13.52 46.95
CA VAL A 284 -10.48 12.61 45.82
C VAL A 284 -10.87 13.37 44.54
N GLY A 285 -11.59 14.49 44.67
CA GLY A 285 -11.97 15.36 43.54
C GLY A 285 -10.80 16.12 42.89
N GLU A 286 -9.78 16.50 43.67
CA GLU A 286 -8.56 17.12 43.14
C GLU A 286 -7.69 16.06 42.46
N LEU A 287 -7.61 14.86 43.03
CA LEU A 287 -6.86 13.75 42.46
C LEU A 287 -7.43 13.28 41.12
N THR A 288 -8.76 13.20 40.97
CA THR A 288 -9.41 12.83 39.70
C THR A 288 -9.31 13.93 38.65
N ALA A 289 -9.39 15.21 39.05
CA ALA A 289 -9.19 16.33 38.13
C ALA A 289 -7.75 16.38 37.61
N LEU A 290 -6.77 16.20 38.49
CA LEU A 290 -5.34 16.19 38.16
C LEU A 290 -4.97 15.00 37.28
N LEU A 291 -5.48 13.80 37.59
CA LEU A 291 -5.41 12.64 36.69
C LEU A 291 -5.93 12.93 35.30
N THR A 292 -7.10 13.55 35.20
CA THR A 292 -7.74 13.81 33.91
C THR A 292 -6.97 14.83 33.09
N SER A 293 -6.48 15.89 33.74
CA SER A 293 -5.69 16.96 33.13
C SER A 293 -4.29 16.47 32.69
N ASP A 294 -3.58 15.77 33.57
CA ASP A 294 -2.22 15.31 33.31
C ASP A 294 -2.19 14.16 32.31
N LEU A 295 -3.18 13.26 32.36
CA LEU A 295 -3.37 12.27 31.29
C LEU A 295 -3.79 12.92 29.96
N GLY A 296 -4.48 14.07 30.01
CA GLY A 296 -4.75 14.87 28.83
C GLY A 296 -3.47 15.40 28.18
N SER A 297 -2.53 15.89 29.00
CA SER A 297 -1.24 16.42 28.56
C SER A 297 -0.27 15.31 28.12
N LEU A 298 -0.29 14.16 28.80
CA LEU A 298 0.48 12.98 28.37
C LEU A 298 -0.03 12.41 27.04
N LYS A 299 -1.32 12.56 26.73
CA LYS A 299 -1.89 12.07 25.47
C LYS A 299 -1.24 12.73 24.25
N SER A 300 -1.00 14.04 24.28
CA SER A 300 -0.33 14.73 23.16
C SER A 300 1.12 14.27 23.03
N ILE A 301 1.86 14.18 24.14
CA ILE A 301 3.25 13.69 24.17
C ILE A 301 3.36 12.26 23.64
N VAL A 302 2.46 11.38 24.09
CA VAL A 302 2.40 9.98 23.62
C VAL A 302 2.03 9.95 22.14
N SER A 303 1.07 10.76 21.69
CA SER A 303 0.69 10.84 20.27
C SER A 303 1.83 11.31 19.37
N ASP A 304 2.58 12.32 19.82
CA ASP A 304 3.69 12.92 19.08
C ASP A 304 4.94 12.04 19.07
N ASN A 305 5.12 11.19 20.08
CA ASN A 305 6.18 10.20 20.10
C ASN A 305 5.81 8.91 19.35
N ILE A 306 4.53 8.52 19.33
CA ILE A 306 4.05 7.41 18.50
C ILE A 306 4.16 7.74 17.01
N SER A 307 3.94 8.99 16.61
CA SER A 307 4.06 9.43 15.22
C SER A 307 5.52 9.52 14.73
N ARG A 308 6.52 9.44 15.62
CA ARG A 308 7.94 9.47 15.25
C ARG A 308 8.46 8.10 14.84
N ASP A 309 8.99 8.07 13.62
CA ASP A 309 9.35 6.97 12.71
C ASP A 309 10.21 5.79 13.25
N ARG A 310 10.61 5.78 14.53
CA ARG A 310 11.59 4.81 15.07
C ARG A 310 11.06 3.88 16.17
N GLY A 311 10.03 4.25 16.92
CA GLY A 311 9.64 3.49 18.13
C GLY A 311 8.83 2.22 17.85
N PHE A 312 7.87 2.28 16.94
CA PHE A 312 6.84 1.23 16.78
C PHE A 312 6.99 0.39 15.50
N ARG A 313 8.02 0.62 14.68
CA ARG A 313 8.38 -0.25 13.56
C ARG A 313 8.53 -1.72 14.03
N ALA A 314 9.16 -1.91 15.19
CA ALA A 314 9.32 -3.21 15.85
C ALA A 314 8.02 -3.81 16.43
N LEU A 315 6.98 -3.00 16.69
CA LEU A 315 5.70 -3.47 17.26
C LEU A 315 4.66 -3.76 16.18
N SER A 316 4.68 -3.01 15.08
CA SER A 316 3.97 -3.35 13.85
C SER A 316 4.40 -4.72 13.31
N GLU A 317 5.68 -5.06 13.43
CA GLU A 317 6.23 -6.38 13.05
C GLU A 317 5.66 -7.54 13.90
N ALA A 318 5.21 -7.27 15.13
CA ALA A 318 4.67 -8.28 16.05
C ALA A 318 3.14 -8.46 15.96
N SER A 319 2.40 -7.49 15.42
CA SER A 319 0.93 -7.48 15.38
C SER A 319 0.35 -7.57 13.96
N ASN A 320 1.00 -8.33 13.08
CA ASN A 320 0.58 -8.49 11.69
C ASN A 320 -0.89 -8.94 11.57
N SER A 321 -1.66 -8.14 10.80
CA SER A 321 -2.88 -8.52 10.10
C SER A 321 -4.14 -8.82 10.94
N THR A 322 -4.72 -7.82 11.63
CA THR A 322 -6.18 -7.54 11.55
C THR A 322 -6.49 -6.20 12.22
N LEU A 323 -6.34 -5.10 11.47
CA LEU A 323 -6.71 -3.77 11.96
C LEU A 323 -7.40 -2.95 10.86
N CYS A 324 -8.51 -3.51 10.38
CA CYS A 324 -9.76 -2.80 10.12
C CYS A 324 -10.80 -3.84 9.71
N LYS A 325 -11.99 -3.78 10.32
CA LYS A 325 -13.11 -4.74 10.22
C LYS A 325 -12.91 -6.07 11.00
N SER A 326 -12.85 -6.00 12.33
CA SER A 326 -13.63 -6.88 13.26
C SER A 326 -13.14 -6.76 14.71
N ASN A 327 -14.06 -7.01 15.65
CA ASN A 327 -13.92 -6.97 17.13
C ASN A 327 -12.84 -7.90 17.75
N LYS A 328 -11.84 -8.37 17.00
CA LYS A 328 -10.76 -9.25 17.49
C LYS A 328 -9.62 -8.51 18.21
N PHE A 329 -9.63 -7.18 18.22
CA PHE A 329 -8.62 -6.39 18.93
C PHE A 329 -8.64 -6.62 20.45
N ILE A 330 -9.80 -6.93 21.03
CA ILE A 330 -9.96 -7.15 22.47
C ILE A 330 -9.17 -8.38 22.97
N THR A 331 -8.89 -9.36 22.10
CA THR A 331 -8.23 -10.62 22.48
C THR A 331 -6.69 -10.57 22.49
N LEU A 332 -6.05 -9.57 21.87
CA LEU A 332 -4.57 -9.45 21.80
C LEU A 332 -3.98 -8.46 22.82
N LEU A 333 -4.82 -7.65 23.47
CA LEU A 333 -4.45 -6.60 24.43
C LEU A 333 -3.46 -7.02 25.54
N PRO A 334 -3.54 -8.22 26.15
CA PRO A 334 -2.64 -8.58 27.24
C PRO A 334 -1.19 -8.85 26.82
N ARG A 335 -0.93 -9.13 25.52
CA ARG A 335 0.41 -9.52 25.03
C ARG A 335 1.27 -8.34 24.56
N ILE A 336 0.64 -7.22 24.21
CA ILE A 336 1.30 -6.02 23.65
C ILE A 336 1.65 -5.01 24.77
N GLU A 337 1.03 -5.15 25.95
CA GLU A 337 1.22 -4.25 27.10
C GLU A 337 2.68 -4.11 27.58
N PRO A 338 3.45 -5.20 27.77
CA PRO A 338 4.83 -5.11 28.26
C PRO A 338 5.83 -4.51 27.25
N PRO A 339 5.81 -4.88 25.96
CA PRO A 339 6.69 -4.30 24.94
C PRO A 339 6.50 -2.80 24.73
N VAL A 340 5.24 -2.32 24.76
CA VAL A 340 4.88 -0.91 24.58
C VAL A 340 5.41 -0.06 25.74
N PHE A 341 5.29 -0.57 26.97
CA PHE A 341 5.80 0.10 28.16
C PHE A 341 7.34 0.14 28.18
N ALA A 342 8.00 -0.96 27.78
CA ALA A 342 9.45 -1.04 27.67
C ALA A 342 10.02 -0.12 26.56
N ALA A 343 9.28 0.10 25.47
CA ALA A 343 9.68 0.99 24.37
C ALA A 343 9.52 2.48 24.71
N LEU A 344 8.52 2.84 25.52
CA LEU A 344 8.25 4.22 25.93
C LEU A 344 9.14 4.70 27.07
N VAL A 345 9.63 3.78 27.92
CA VAL A 345 10.51 4.13 29.03
C VAL A 345 11.58 3.04 29.17
N PRO A 346 12.79 3.24 28.61
CA PRO A 346 13.88 2.29 28.73
C PRO A 346 14.15 2.02 30.22
N ASN A 347 14.16 0.74 30.62
CA ASN A 347 14.37 0.29 32.01
C ASN A 347 13.22 0.53 33.02
N SER A 348 11.98 0.73 32.59
CA SER A 348 10.84 1.00 33.49
C SER A 348 10.13 -0.21 34.08
N ALA A 349 10.40 -1.42 33.61
CA ALA A 349 9.67 -2.62 34.03
C ALA A 349 9.72 -2.88 35.55
N GLU A 350 10.70 -2.29 36.26
CA GLU A 350 10.89 -2.42 37.70
C GLU A 350 10.95 -1.08 38.48
N LYS A 351 10.72 0.07 37.82
CA LYS A 351 10.84 1.41 38.46
C LYS A 351 9.57 1.83 39.20
N SER A 352 9.72 2.62 40.25
CA SER A 352 8.59 3.21 40.97
C SER A 352 7.92 4.34 40.17
N LEU A 353 6.62 4.57 40.38
CA LEU A 353 5.85 5.60 39.64
C LEU A 353 6.48 7.01 39.74
N LYS A 354 7.15 7.32 40.85
CA LYS A 354 7.83 8.61 41.05
C LYS A 354 9.06 8.74 40.14
N GLU A 355 9.85 7.68 40.00
CA GLU A 355 11.03 7.66 39.13
C GLU A 355 10.65 7.74 37.66
N VAL A 356 9.55 7.08 37.26
CA VAL A 356 9.01 7.18 35.90
C VAL A 356 8.51 8.60 35.60
N MET A 357 7.87 9.27 36.57
CA MET A 357 7.43 10.66 36.42
C MET A 357 8.61 11.65 36.35
N GLU A 358 9.65 11.46 37.16
CA GLU A 358 10.86 12.31 37.13
C GLU A 358 11.66 12.14 35.83
N GLU A 359 11.73 10.93 35.27
CA GLU A 359 12.42 10.64 34.00
C GLU A 359 11.68 11.25 32.79
N ILE A 360 10.34 11.17 32.77
CA ILE A 360 9.52 11.79 31.72
C ILE A 360 9.53 13.32 31.81
N MET A 361 9.63 13.90 33.02
CA MET A 361 9.67 15.35 33.21
C MET A 361 11.08 15.96 33.04
N GLY A 362 12.15 15.20 33.29
CA GLY A 362 13.54 15.67 33.17
C GLY A 362 13.98 16.00 31.74
N ASP A 363 13.38 15.34 30.74
CA ASP A 363 13.71 15.55 29.33
C ASP A 363 13.12 16.84 28.73
N HIS A 364 12.26 17.56 29.47
CA HIS A 364 11.60 18.77 28.98
C HIS A 364 12.45 20.06 29.10
N GLU A 365 13.57 20.05 29.85
CA GLU A 365 14.44 21.23 30.00
C GLU A 365 15.60 21.30 28.99
N MET A 366 15.71 20.35 28.04
CA MET A 366 16.86 20.24 27.13
C MET A 366 16.54 20.42 25.63
N MET A 367 15.34 20.83 25.24
CA MET A 367 14.96 21.01 23.83
C MET A 367 14.34 22.38 23.53
N ASP A 368 15.09 23.44 23.79
CA ASP A 368 15.01 24.67 22.98
C ASP A 368 16.30 24.75 22.18
N PHE A 369 16.26 24.57 20.86
CA PHE A 369 17.02 25.33 19.85
C PHE A 369 16.93 24.72 18.43
N ALA A 370 16.70 25.64 17.48
CA ALA A 370 17.03 25.62 16.04
C ALA A 370 16.06 24.94 15.05
N PHE A 371 15.16 25.76 14.51
CA PHE A 371 14.68 25.72 13.12
C PHE A 371 15.75 26.26 12.17
N VAL A 372 15.94 25.63 11.00
CA VAL A 372 16.43 26.27 9.77
C VAL A 372 15.78 25.59 8.56
N ASP A 373 15.09 26.40 7.75
CA ASP A 373 14.62 26.15 6.38
C ASP A 373 15.79 25.94 5.41
N ASP A 374 15.58 25.19 4.33
CA ASP A 374 16.11 25.59 3.01
C ASP A 374 15.35 24.87 1.88
N ASP A 375 14.79 25.70 0.98
CA ASP A 375 14.39 25.38 -0.38
C ASP A 375 15.62 25.06 -1.27
N VAL A 376 15.39 24.39 -2.40
CA VAL A 376 15.86 24.74 -3.78
C VAL A 376 15.97 23.51 -4.70
N ASP A 377 15.20 23.58 -5.80
CA ASP A 377 15.35 23.13 -7.19
C ASP A 377 15.85 21.73 -7.61
N GLY A 378 15.08 21.17 -8.56
CA GLY A 378 15.60 20.93 -9.92
C GLY A 378 16.14 19.53 -10.21
N GLY A 379 15.29 18.67 -10.77
CA GLY A 379 15.75 17.44 -11.43
C GLY A 379 14.60 16.64 -12.00
N TRP A 380 14.63 16.37 -13.30
CA TRP A 380 13.71 15.44 -13.95
C TRP A 380 13.90 14.05 -13.34
N THR A 381 13.03 13.70 -12.40
CA THR A 381 12.98 12.38 -11.77
C THR A 381 11.90 11.55 -12.46
N VAL A 382 12.32 10.40 -12.99
CA VAL A 382 11.40 9.27 -13.20
C VAL A 382 11.12 8.73 -11.80
N THR A 383 10.16 9.36 -11.12
CA THR A 383 9.72 8.99 -9.79
C THR A 383 8.81 7.76 -9.91
N SER A 384 9.36 6.61 -9.50
CA SER A 384 8.68 5.39 -9.06
C SER A 384 7.40 5.03 -9.83
N VAL A 385 7.53 4.21 -10.87
CA VAL A 385 6.36 3.65 -11.56
C VAL A 385 6.12 2.25 -11.02
N HIS A 386 5.29 2.16 -9.98
CA HIS A 386 4.78 0.90 -9.47
C HIS A 386 3.78 0.30 -10.50
N SER A 387 4.33 -0.58 -11.35
CA SER A 387 3.72 -1.39 -12.44
C SER A 387 3.58 -0.75 -13.84
N ILE A 388 4.68 -0.69 -14.60
CA ILE A 388 4.61 -0.43 -16.05
C ILE A 388 4.15 -1.71 -16.77
N LYS A 389 2.98 -1.70 -17.43
CA LYS A 389 2.69 -2.67 -18.51
C LYS A 389 3.49 -2.25 -19.73
N THR A 390 4.16 -3.21 -20.37
CA THR A 390 4.53 -3.09 -21.78
C THR A 390 3.62 -4.07 -22.53
N ILE A 391 2.67 -3.53 -23.29
CA ILE A 391 1.94 -4.28 -24.33
C ILE A 391 2.74 -4.04 -25.61
N VAL A 392 3.25 -5.09 -26.24
CA VAL A 392 3.91 -4.99 -27.56
C VAL A 392 2.95 -5.47 -28.63
#